data_AF-A0A957PKJ0-F1
#
_entry.id   AF-A0A957PKJ0-F1
#
_cell.length_a   1.000
_cell.length_b   1.000
_cell.length_c   1.000
_cell.angle_alpha   90.00
_cell.angle_beta   90.00
_cell.angle_gamma   90.00
#
_symmetry.space_group_name_H-M   'P 1'
#
loop_
_entity.id
_entity.type
_entity.pdbx_description
1 polymer ?
#
loop_
_entity_poly.entity_id
_entity_poly.type
_entity_poly.pdbx_seq_one_letter_code
_entity_poly.pdbx_strand_id
1 'polypeptide(L)'
;ETARQIVRQVVEELKEKLSYPLHQALNGSINRALRARRPRRQRDINWLQTIHANLKHYQVEQQTIIPETLMGYGKQRSSLRDVILCIDQSGSMAKSVVYAGIFGSVMASVPALDTRLVLFDTNVADLTGELQDPVDLLFGIRLRGGTDINKAVAYCQQHITRPRDTIFILISDLYEGGKKENVTQRVAELLANEVKVIVLLALSDEGAPRFNRKLAQELSDIGAPAFACTPALFPDLMAAAINDEDIGQWAAGHNIVTAPRN
;
A
#
# COMPACT_ATOMS: atom_id res chain seq x y z
N GLU A 1 22.06 0.24 -26.15
CA GLU A 1 20.60 0.25 -26.40
C GLU A 1 19.87 -1.08 -26.18
N THR A 2 20.42 -2.23 -26.62
CA THR A 2 19.70 -3.51 -26.68
C THR A 2 19.16 -4.00 -25.32
N ALA A 3 19.92 -3.85 -24.23
CA ALA A 3 19.46 -4.25 -22.89
C ALA A 3 18.29 -3.40 -22.38
N ARG A 4 18.28 -2.08 -22.67
CA ARG A 4 17.16 -1.20 -22.31
C ARG A 4 15.89 -1.57 -23.05
N GLN A 5 15.99 -1.94 -24.32
CA GLN A 5 14.84 -2.39 -25.12
C GLN A 5 14.26 -3.69 -24.60
N ILE A 6 15.10 -4.68 -24.28
CA ILE A 6 14.66 -5.96 -23.71
C ILE A 6 14.00 -5.73 -22.34
N VAL A 7 14.64 -4.97 -21.46
CA VAL A 7 14.07 -4.64 -20.13
C VAL A 7 12.75 -3.88 -20.30
N ARG A 8 12.66 -2.92 -21.21
CA ARG A 8 11.42 -2.20 -21.50
C ARG A 8 10.31 -3.14 -21.95
N GLN A 9 10.61 -4.11 -22.84
CA GLN A 9 9.62 -5.09 -23.26
C GLN A 9 9.14 -5.94 -22.08
N VAL A 10 10.05 -6.46 -21.25
CA VAL A 10 9.69 -7.25 -20.06
C VAL A 10 8.88 -6.42 -19.06
N VAL A 11 9.27 -5.17 -18.85
CA VAL A 11 8.57 -4.24 -17.95
C VAL A 11 7.17 -3.93 -18.47
N GLU A 12 7.00 -3.65 -19.76
CA GLU A 12 5.66 -3.42 -20.34
C GLU A 12 4.80 -4.69 -20.29
N GLU A 13 5.35 -5.87 -20.59
CA GLU A 13 4.61 -7.14 -20.44
C GLU A 13 4.18 -7.39 -18.99
N LEU A 14 5.06 -7.13 -18.02
CA LEU A 14 4.73 -7.24 -16.59
C LEU A 14 3.72 -6.18 -16.17
N LYS A 15 3.86 -4.95 -16.66
CA LYS A 15 2.94 -3.85 -16.40
C LYS A 15 1.57 -4.18 -16.97
N GLU A 16 1.43 -4.66 -18.20
CA GLU A 16 0.14 -5.08 -18.76
C GLU A 16 -0.53 -6.17 -17.91
N LYS A 17 0.23 -7.19 -17.50
CA LYS A 17 -0.28 -8.29 -16.66
C LYS A 17 -0.71 -7.82 -15.27
N LEU A 18 0.01 -6.87 -14.67
CA LEU A 18 -0.19 -6.44 -13.28
C LEU A 18 -1.09 -5.22 -13.15
N SER A 19 -1.22 -4.40 -14.19
CA SER A 19 -2.01 -3.16 -14.17
C SER A 19 -3.50 -3.42 -14.09
N TYR A 20 -4.02 -4.38 -14.87
CA TYR A 20 -5.47 -4.63 -14.88
C TYR A 20 -5.98 -5.11 -13.50
N PRO A 21 -5.38 -6.12 -12.84
CA PRO A 21 -5.78 -6.52 -11.49
C PRO A 21 -5.65 -5.38 -10.48
N LEU A 22 -4.57 -4.61 -10.55
CA LEU A 22 -4.34 -3.47 -9.66
C LEU A 22 -5.39 -2.38 -9.87
N HIS A 23 -5.66 -1.93 -11.09
CA HIS A 23 -6.71 -0.96 -11.36
C HIS A 23 -8.09 -1.47 -10.96
N GLN A 24 -8.41 -2.74 -11.21
CA GLN A 24 -9.70 -3.32 -10.84
C GLN A 24 -9.89 -3.32 -9.32
N ALA A 25 -8.88 -3.80 -8.58
CA ALA A 25 -8.90 -3.88 -7.12
C ALA A 25 -8.94 -2.46 -6.50
N LEU A 26 -8.10 -1.56 -6.98
CA LEU A 26 -8.03 -0.17 -6.52
C LEU A 26 -9.31 0.60 -6.84
N ASN A 27 -9.84 0.56 -8.07
CA ASN A 27 -11.06 1.28 -8.43
C ASN A 27 -12.28 0.75 -7.66
N GLY A 28 -12.37 -0.57 -7.44
CA GLY A 28 -13.42 -1.16 -6.62
C GLY A 28 -13.34 -0.71 -5.16
N SER A 29 -12.13 -0.71 -4.60
CA SER A 29 -11.85 -0.24 -3.24
C SER A 29 -12.09 1.26 -3.09
N ILE A 30 -11.55 2.10 -3.97
CA ILE A 30 -11.76 3.55 -4.01
C ILE A 30 -13.26 3.88 -4.06
N ASN A 31 -14.02 3.23 -4.93
CA ASN A 31 -15.47 3.43 -5.01
C ASN A 31 -16.21 2.99 -3.74
N ARG A 32 -15.66 2.07 -2.93
CA ARG A 32 -16.19 1.71 -1.62
C ARG A 32 -15.76 2.69 -0.53
N ALA A 33 -14.49 3.08 -0.49
CA ALA A 33 -13.94 4.07 0.44
C ALA A 33 -14.61 5.45 0.28
N LEU A 34 -14.97 5.81 -0.96
CA LEU A 34 -15.78 6.99 -1.26
C LEU A 34 -17.19 6.92 -0.67
N ARG A 35 -17.75 5.74 -0.36
CA ARG A 35 -19.12 5.65 0.16
C ARG A 35 -19.16 6.08 1.62
N ALA A 36 -19.70 7.27 1.86
CA ALA A 36 -20.03 7.69 3.22
C ALA A 36 -21.25 6.91 3.72
N ARG A 37 -21.08 6.03 4.73
CA ARG A 37 -22.19 5.29 5.39
C ARG A 37 -23.00 6.12 6.39
N ARG A 38 -22.64 7.39 6.61
CA ARG A 38 -23.37 8.37 7.44
C ARG A 38 -23.15 9.79 6.92
N PRO A 39 -23.75 10.17 5.77
CA PRO A 39 -23.72 11.53 5.28
C PRO A 39 -24.27 12.51 6.34
N ARG A 40 -23.49 13.54 6.70
CA ARG A 40 -23.86 14.51 7.76
C ARG A 40 -24.80 15.61 7.27
N ARG A 41 -24.82 15.90 5.97
CA ARG A 41 -25.68 16.92 5.35
C ARG A 41 -26.62 16.25 4.37
N GLN A 42 -27.85 16.74 4.27
CA GLN A 42 -28.88 16.13 3.43
C GLN A 42 -28.51 16.11 1.93
N ARG A 43 -27.75 17.12 1.47
CA ARG A 43 -27.21 17.20 0.10
C ARG A 43 -26.15 16.15 -0.22
N ASP A 44 -25.54 15.57 0.81
CA ASP A 44 -24.51 14.54 0.65
C ASP A 44 -25.15 13.14 0.55
N ILE A 45 -26.49 13.02 0.63
CA ILE A 45 -27.21 11.73 0.59
C ILE A 45 -27.53 11.33 -0.85
N ASN A 46 -27.08 10.15 -1.26
CA ASN A 46 -27.56 9.48 -2.45
C ASN A 46 -28.90 8.81 -2.14
N TRP A 47 -29.99 9.51 -2.41
CA TRP A 47 -31.34 9.04 -2.13
C TRP A 47 -31.71 7.76 -2.87
N LEU A 48 -31.29 7.61 -4.13
CA LEU A 48 -31.65 6.46 -4.95
C LEU A 48 -30.99 5.18 -4.45
N GLN A 49 -29.73 5.25 -4.02
CA GLN A 49 -29.06 4.11 -3.36
C GLN A 49 -29.58 3.87 -1.94
N THR A 50 -29.89 4.94 -1.19
CA THR A 50 -30.48 4.83 0.15
C THR A 50 -31.83 4.12 0.08
N ILE A 51 -32.69 4.45 -0.89
CA ILE A 51 -33.97 3.77 -1.12
C ILE A 51 -33.75 2.29 -1.38
N HIS A 52 -32.92 1.92 -2.37
CA HIS A 52 -32.66 0.52 -2.70
C HIS A 52 -32.11 -0.30 -1.52
N ALA A 53 -31.17 0.27 -0.76
CA ALA A 53 -30.57 -0.41 0.39
C ALA A 53 -31.57 -0.66 1.54
N ASN A 54 -32.62 0.15 1.63
CA ASN A 54 -33.62 0.09 2.69
C ASN A 54 -34.98 -0.44 2.22
N LEU A 55 -35.11 -0.95 0.99
CA LEU A 55 -36.38 -1.51 0.48
C LEU A 55 -36.96 -2.60 1.39
N LYS A 56 -36.12 -3.35 2.10
CA LYS A 56 -36.52 -4.33 3.12
C LYS A 56 -37.28 -3.74 4.32
N HIS A 57 -37.24 -2.41 4.49
CA HIS A 57 -37.93 -1.65 5.53
C HIS A 57 -39.10 -0.84 4.98
N TYR A 58 -39.64 -1.23 3.81
CA TYR A 58 -40.85 -0.62 3.26
C TYR A 58 -42.07 -0.96 4.10
N GLN A 59 -42.81 0.07 4.50
CA GLN A 59 -44.06 -0.06 5.24
C GLN A 59 -45.23 0.18 4.29
N VAL A 60 -46.00 -0.88 4.01
CA VAL A 60 -47.13 -0.86 3.07
C VAL A 60 -48.21 0.12 3.53
N GLU A 61 -48.55 0.10 4.83
CA GLU A 61 -49.59 0.94 5.42
C GLU A 61 -49.30 2.44 5.30
N GLN A 62 -48.02 2.83 5.35
CA GLN A 62 -47.56 4.22 5.28
C GLN A 62 -47.01 4.61 3.90
N GLN A 63 -46.98 3.66 2.96
CA GLN A 63 -46.35 3.77 1.64
C GLN A 63 -44.94 4.40 1.68
N THR A 64 -44.18 4.13 2.74
CA THR A 64 -42.92 4.84 3.04
C THR A 64 -41.80 3.84 3.35
N ILE A 65 -40.56 4.22 3.06
CA ILE A 65 -39.35 3.45 3.44
C ILE A 65 -38.68 4.18 4.60
N ILE A 66 -38.41 3.47 5.70
CA ILE A 66 -37.59 4.00 6.79
C ILE A 66 -36.11 3.76 6.47
N PRO A 67 -35.30 4.81 6.27
CA PRO A 67 -33.91 4.65 5.94
C PRO A 67 -33.08 4.38 7.20
N GLU A 68 -32.88 3.11 7.55
CA GLU A 68 -31.96 2.67 8.62
C GLU A 68 -30.50 2.98 8.24
N THR A 69 -30.13 2.74 6.98
CA THR A 69 -28.79 2.99 6.47
C THR A 69 -28.80 4.11 5.43
N LEU A 70 -28.18 5.26 5.74
CA LEU A 70 -28.03 6.36 4.78
C LEU A 70 -26.78 6.17 3.91
N MET A 71 -26.95 6.22 2.59
CA MET A 71 -25.86 6.15 1.62
C MET A 71 -25.52 7.54 1.12
N GLY A 72 -24.28 7.99 1.27
CA GLY A 72 -23.82 9.30 0.81
C GLY A 72 -23.09 9.29 -0.53
N TYR A 73 -23.13 10.43 -1.24
CA TYR A 73 -22.18 10.74 -2.32
C TYR A 73 -20.79 10.90 -1.72
N GLY A 74 -19.79 10.19 -2.27
CA GLY A 74 -18.41 10.38 -1.87
C GLY A 74 -17.93 11.78 -2.20
N LYS A 75 -17.32 12.47 -1.24
CA LYS A 75 -16.66 13.74 -1.52
C LYS A 75 -15.50 13.47 -2.47
N GLN A 76 -15.55 14.08 -3.65
CA GLN A 76 -14.42 14.20 -4.55
C GLN A 76 -13.40 15.15 -3.88
N ARG A 77 -12.47 14.58 -3.11
CA ARG A 77 -11.28 15.29 -2.62
C ARG A 77 -10.11 14.99 -3.55
N SER A 78 -9.07 15.82 -3.46
CA SER A 78 -7.65 15.43 -3.69
C SER A 78 -7.40 13.99 -3.25
N SER A 79 -6.42 13.31 -3.86
CA SER A 79 -6.01 11.92 -3.58
C SER A 79 -6.62 11.34 -2.30
N LEU A 80 -7.46 10.31 -2.46
CA LEU A 80 -8.18 9.69 -1.35
C LEU A 80 -7.25 9.09 -0.31
N ARG A 81 -6.08 8.60 -0.75
CA ARG A 81 -5.02 8.09 0.11
C ARG A 81 -3.66 8.58 -0.36
N ASP A 82 -2.76 8.75 0.59
CA ASP A 82 -1.33 8.92 0.34
C ASP A 82 -0.68 7.54 0.47
N VAL A 83 0.13 7.13 -0.50
CA VAL A 83 0.86 5.85 -0.49
C VAL A 83 2.35 6.16 -0.57
N ILE A 84 3.10 5.73 0.44
CA ILE A 84 4.57 5.85 0.44
C ILE A 84 5.16 4.45 0.33
N LEU A 85 5.76 4.15 -0.82
CA LEU A 85 6.54 2.95 -1.05
C LEU A 85 8.00 3.22 -0.67
N CYS A 86 8.45 2.63 0.44
CA CYS A 86 9.83 2.69 0.88
C CYS A 86 10.50 1.34 0.61
N ILE A 87 11.42 1.28 -0.35
CA ILE A 87 11.95 0.03 -0.89
C ILE A 87 13.45 -0.05 -0.66
N ASP A 88 13.85 -1.17 -0.07
CA ASP A 88 15.23 -1.55 0.13
C ASP A 88 15.86 -1.95 -1.21
N GLN A 89 16.96 -1.29 -1.53
CA GLN A 89 17.70 -1.46 -2.78
C GLN A 89 18.98 -2.27 -2.59
N SER A 90 19.10 -3.02 -1.50
CA SER A 90 20.19 -3.95 -1.27
C SER A 90 20.20 -5.08 -2.31
N GLY A 91 21.35 -5.75 -2.45
CA GLY A 91 21.53 -6.79 -3.47
C GLY A 91 20.57 -7.98 -3.34
N SER A 92 20.12 -8.32 -2.13
CA SER A 92 19.09 -9.35 -1.87
C SER A 92 17.70 -8.94 -2.37
N MET A 93 17.44 -7.64 -2.47
CA MET A 93 16.13 -7.07 -2.79
C MET A 93 15.94 -6.71 -4.26
N ALA A 94 16.95 -6.95 -5.12
CA ALA A 94 16.92 -6.57 -6.52
C ALA A 94 15.67 -7.02 -7.29
N LYS A 95 15.19 -8.26 -7.05
CA LYS A 95 13.94 -8.76 -7.68
C LYS A 95 12.71 -7.99 -7.20
N SER A 96 12.60 -7.74 -5.89
CA SER A 96 11.48 -7.03 -5.27
C SER A 96 11.37 -5.58 -5.74
N VAL A 97 12.52 -4.93 -5.99
CA VAL A 97 12.58 -3.56 -6.49
C VAL A 97 11.92 -3.43 -7.87
N VAL A 98 12.08 -4.45 -8.74
CA VAL A 98 11.45 -4.45 -10.07
C VAL A 98 9.93 -4.40 -9.97
N TYR A 99 9.34 -5.33 -9.22
CA TYR A 99 7.89 -5.37 -9.04
C TYR A 99 7.37 -4.12 -8.35
N ALA A 100 8.05 -3.67 -7.30
CA ALA A 100 7.65 -2.49 -6.55
C ALA A 100 7.71 -1.20 -7.39
N GLY A 101 8.69 -1.06 -8.28
CA GLY A 101 8.76 0.03 -9.24
C GLY A 101 7.57 0.02 -10.20
N ILE A 102 7.24 -1.15 -10.79
CA ILE A 102 6.08 -1.30 -11.69
C ILE A 102 4.77 -0.97 -10.97
N PHE A 103 4.54 -1.53 -9.78
CA PHE A 103 3.35 -1.23 -9.00
C PHE A 103 3.28 0.25 -8.60
N GLY A 104 4.41 0.84 -8.20
CA GLY A 104 4.53 2.27 -7.94
C GLY A 104 4.09 3.10 -9.14
N SER A 105 4.58 2.79 -10.34
CA SER A 105 4.21 3.48 -11.58
C SER A 105 2.71 3.36 -11.88
N VAL A 106 2.14 2.16 -11.72
CA VAL A 106 0.70 1.96 -11.93
C VAL A 106 -0.12 2.74 -10.89
N MET A 107 0.26 2.71 -9.61
CA MET A 107 -0.44 3.48 -8.58
C MET A 107 -0.33 4.99 -8.79
N ALA A 108 0.81 5.49 -9.27
CA ALA A 108 0.99 6.90 -9.64
C ALA A 108 0.06 7.35 -10.78
N SER A 109 -0.38 6.42 -11.63
CA SER A 109 -1.38 6.71 -12.68
C SER A 109 -2.82 6.76 -12.17
N VAL A 110 -3.09 6.34 -10.92
CA VAL A 110 -4.43 6.33 -10.32
C VAL A 110 -4.69 7.70 -9.68
N PRO A 111 -5.62 8.54 -10.21
CA PRO A 111 -5.81 9.92 -9.72
C PRO A 111 -6.25 10.03 -8.25
N ALA A 112 -6.79 8.94 -7.70
CA ALA A 112 -7.24 8.84 -6.33
C ALA A 112 -6.10 8.53 -5.34
N LEU A 113 -4.86 8.31 -5.78
CA LEU A 113 -3.71 8.03 -4.95
C LEU A 113 -2.64 9.11 -5.16
N ASP A 114 -2.04 9.59 -4.06
CA ASP A 114 -0.77 10.33 -4.13
C ASP A 114 0.33 9.33 -3.79
N THR A 115 1.04 8.85 -4.82
CA THR A 115 2.03 7.78 -4.67
C THR A 115 3.43 8.38 -4.63
N ARG A 116 4.18 8.07 -3.59
CA ARG A 116 5.60 8.40 -3.45
C ARG A 116 6.44 7.13 -3.46
N LEU A 117 7.60 7.22 -4.10
CA LEU A 117 8.54 6.12 -4.21
C LEU A 117 9.88 6.54 -3.65
N VAL A 118 10.32 5.86 -2.60
CA VAL A 118 11.58 6.11 -1.93
C VAL A 118 12.40 4.83 -1.98
N LEU A 119 13.53 4.87 -2.66
CA LEU A 119 14.52 3.79 -2.62
C LEU A 119 15.56 4.10 -1.56
N PHE A 120 16.05 3.07 -0.88
CA PHE A 120 17.11 3.24 0.09
C PHE A 120 18.15 2.12 0.11
N ASP A 121 19.38 2.53 0.40
CA ASP A 121 20.47 1.66 0.86
C ASP A 121 21.03 2.28 2.16
N THR A 122 22.28 2.72 2.16
CA THR A 122 22.87 3.71 3.09
C THR A 122 22.38 5.16 2.88
N ASN A 123 21.90 5.45 1.67
CA ASN A 123 21.32 6.74 1.28
C ASN A 123 19.86 6.55 0.90
N VAL A 124 19.13 7.65 0.95
CA VAL A 124 17.72 7.70 0.60
C VAL A 124 17.59 8.50 -0.70
N ALA A 125 16.91 7.92 -1.68
CA ALA A 125 16.61 8.55 -2.96
C ALA A 125 15.09 8.57 -3.15
N ASP A 126 14.53 9.76 -3.29
CA ASP A 126 13.13 9.93 -3.69
C ASP A 126 13.05 9.90 -5.21
N LEU A 127 12.39 8.87 -5.73
CA LEU A 127 12.17 8.63 -7.16
C LEU A 127 10.72 8.87 -7.58
N THR A 128 9.99 9.68 -6.82
CA THR A 128 8.58 10.00 -7.12
C THR A 128 8.45 10.68 -8.50
N GLY A 129 9.46 11.42 -8.96
CA GLY A 129 9.45 12.07 -10.29
C GLY A 129 9.59 11.09 -11.45
N GLU A 130 10.25 9.96 -11.21
CA GLU A 130 10.58 8.93 -12.19
C GLU A 130 9.50 7.84 -12.30
N LEU A 131 8.45 7.92 -11.48
CA LEU A 131 7.32 6.97 -11.50
C LEU A 131 6.62 6.84 -12.86
N GLN A 132 6.78 7.81 -13.75
CA GLN A 132 6.18 7.79 -15.10
C GLN A 132 6.90 6.85 -16.08
N ASP A 133 8.20 6.56 -15.85
CA ASP A 133 8.95 5.58 -16.64
C ASP A 133 9.62 4.54 -15.72
N PRO A 134 8.98 3.37 -15.51
CA PRO A 134 9.55 2.31 -14.69
C PRO A 134 10.88 1.80 -15.24
N VAL A 135 11.17 1.93 -16.54
CA VAL A 135 12.47 1.53 -17.10
C VAL A 135 13.56 2.47 -16.59
N ASP A 136 13.34 3.78 -16.65
CA ASP A 136 14.33 4.76 -16.17
C ASP A 136 14.58 4.62 -14.67
N LEU A 137 13.53 4.34 -13.88
CA LEU A 137 13.63 3.97 -12.47
C LEU A 137 14.56 2.75 -12.28
N LEU A 138 14.39 1.69 -13.06
CA LEU A 138 15.21 0.48 -12.99
C LEU A 138 16.67 0.68 -13.35
N PHE A 139 16.97 1.58 -14.30
CA PHE A 139 18.34 1.93 -14.66
C PHE A 139 18.96 2.99 -13.73
N GLY A 140 18.14 3.72 -12.96
CA GLY A 140 18.59 4.67 -11.94
C GLY A 140 19.12 4.01 -10.66
N ILE A 141 18.74 2.75 -10.43
CA ILE A 141 19.10 1.93 -9.27
C ILE A 141 20.59 1.58 -9.29
N ARG A 142 21.34 2.11 -8.32
CA ARG A 142 22.74 1.76 -8.08
C ARG A 142 22.83 0.94 -6.81
N LEU A 143 22.94 -0.39 -6.92
CA LEU A 143 23.10 -1.27 -5.77
C LEU A 143 24.40 -0.91 -5.03
N ARG A 144 24.31 -0.41 -3.79
CA ARG A 144 25.46 -0.21 -2.90
C ARG A 144 25.42 -1.21 -1.75
N GLY A 145 26.55 -1.34 -1.06
CA GLY A 145 26.64 -2.18 0.14
C GLY A 145 26.12 -1.44 1.37
N GLY A 146 25.14 -2.04 2.05
CA GLY A 146 24.59 -1.57 3.32
C GLY A 146 23.13 -1.09 3.23
N THR A 147 22.47 -1.06 4.37
CA THR A 147 21.05 -0.73 4.52
C THR A 147 20.85 0.10 5.78
N ASP A 148 20.18 1.25 5.66
CA ASP A 148 19.77 2.13 6.77
C ASP A 148 18.26 2.39 6.69
N ILE A 149 17.49 1.42 7.21
CA ILE A 149 16.02 1.46 7.22
C ILE A 149 15.56 2.63 8.09
N ASN A 150 16.22 2.83 9.22
CA ASN A 150 15.94 3.93 10.13
C ASN A 150 15.97 5.30 9.42
N LYS A 151 17.02 5.60 8.66
CA LYS A 151 17.13 6.84 7.88
C LYS A 151 16.05 6.93 6.80
N ALA A 152 15.73 5.83 6.13
CA ALA A 152 14.68 5.79 5.11
C ALA A 152 13.29 6.09 5.69
N VAL A 153 12.94 5.48 6.82
CA VAL A 153 11.69 5.76 7.55
C VAL A 153 11.67 7.23 8.01
N ALA A 154 12.83 7.82 8.36
CA ALA A 154 12.94 9.22 8.78
C ALA A 154 12.49 10.18 7.70
N TYR A 155 13.03 9.91 6.52
CA TYR A 155 12.80 10.69 5.34
C TYR A 155 11.32 10.61 4.97
N CYS A 156 10.76 9.39 4.96
CA CYS A 156 9.34 9.19 4.66
C CYS A 156 8.43 9.91 5.67
N GLN A 157 8.75 9.86 6.97
CA GLN A 157 8.00 10.56 8.02
C GLN A 157 7.84 12.07 7.75
N GLN A 158 8.86 12.73 7.21
CA GLN A 158 8.83 14.17 6.89
C GLN A 158 7.83 14.53 5.78
N HIS A 159 7.40 13.54 5.00
CA HIS A 159 6.50 13.70 3.88
C HIS A 159 5.04 13.29 4.18
N ILE A 160 4.78 12.80 5.40
CA ILE A 160 3.44 12.43 5.84
C ILE A 160 2.70 13.69 6.29
N THR A 161 1.76 14.16 5.46
CA THR A 161 0.94 15.34 5.76
C THR A 161 -0.45 14.98 6.31
N ARG A 162 -0.97 13.80 5.95
CA ARG A 162 -2.29 13.28 6.37
C ARG A 162 -2.15 11.87 6.96
N PRO A 163 -1.69 11.72 8.20
CA PRO A 163 -1.35 10.41 8.77
C PRO A 163 -2.46 9.35 8.64
N ARG A 164 -3.70 9.69 9.00
CA ARG A 164 -4.88 8.78 8.90
C ARG A 164 -5.22 8.33 7.47
N ASP A 165 -4.85 9.12 6.47
CA ASP A 165 -5.08 8.82 5.07
C ASP A 165 -3.83 8.22 4.40
N THR A 166 -2.75 8.00 5.16
CA THR A 166 -1.45 7.52 4.66
C THR A 166 -1.26 6.02 4.88
N ILE A 167 -0.85 5.33 3.82
CA ILE A 167 -0.39 3.95 3.83
C ILE A 167 1.11 3.96 3.56
N PHE A 168 1.89 3.60 4.57
CA PHE A 168 3.33 3.44 4.48
C PHE A 168 3.66 1.95 4.29
N ILE A 169 4.35 1.63 3.20
CA ILE A 169 4.73 0.26 2.85
C ILE A 169 6.25 0.18 2.81
N LEU A 170 6.82 -0.61 3.72
CA LEU A 170 8.24 -0.90 3.76
C LEU A 170 8.50 -2.24 3.05
N ILE A 171 9.27 -2.24 1.97
CA ILE A 171 9.69 -3.45 1.25
C ILE A 171 11.16 -3.69 1.56
N SER A 172 11.46 -4.61 2.48
CA SER A 172 12.84 -4.87 2.96
C SER A 172 12.94 -6.26 3.58
N ASP A 173 14.12 -6.87 3.49
CA ASP A 173 14.46 -8.09 4.23
C ASP A 173 14.76 -7.84 5.72
N LEU A 174 14.67 -6.58 6.17
CA LEU A 174 14.81 -6.13 7.56
C LEU A 174 16.21 -6.36 8.15
N TYR A 175 17.24 -6.55 7.32
CA TYR A 175 18.63 -6.49 7.77
C TYR A 175 19.08 -5.04 7.90
N GLU A 176 18.86 -4.47 9.08
CA GLU A 176 19.32 -3.13 9.45
C GLU A 176 20.84 -3.12 9.73
N GLY A 177 21.57 -2.20 9.11
CA GLY A 177 22.99 -1.96 9.36
C GLY A 177 23.27 -1.08 10.58
N GLY A 178 22.28 -0.31 11.03
CA GLY A 178 22.28 0.50 12.25
C GLY A 178 21.63 -0.19 13.47
N LYS A 179 21.08 0.61 14.37
CA LYS A 179 20.39 0.12 15.59
C LYS A 179 18.94 -0.24 15.28
N LYS A 180 18.58 -1.51 15.48
CA LYS A 180 17.24 -2.04 15.21
C LYS A 180 16.16 -1.38 16.06
N GLU A 181 16.51 -1.00 17.29
CA GLU A 181 15.62 -0.33 18.24
C GLU A 181 15.09 0.99 17.68
N ASN A 182 15.91 1.70 16.90
CA ASN A 182 15.50 2.95 16.27
C ASN A 182 14.42 2.71 15.20
N VAL A 183 14.54 1.63 14.42
CA VAL A 183 13.55 1.24 13.41
C VAL A 183 12.21 0.96 14.09
N THR A 184 12.22 0.12 15.13
CA THR A 184 11.02 -0.23 15.91
C THR A 184 10.38 1.01 16.53
N GLN A 185 11.18 1.92 17.10
CA GLN A 185 10.68 3.16 17.68
C GLN A 185 9.97 4.04 16.64
N ARG A 186 10.56 4.21 15.45
CA ARG A 186 9.94 5.05 14.40
C ARG A 186 8.71 4.44 13.78
N VAL A 187 8.67 3.12 13.63
CA VAL A 187 7.45 2.44 13.22
C VAL A 187 6.36 2.61 14.28
N ALA A 188 6.70 2.52 15.57
CA ALA A 188 5.75 2.80 16.65
C ALA A 188 5.24 4.26 16.61
N GLU A 189 6.10 5.23 16.30
CA GLU A 189 5.69 6.63 16.11
C GLU A 189 4.75 6.82 14.92
N LEU A 190 4.99 6.13 13.80
CA LEU A 190 4.08 6.13 12.65
C LEU A 190 2.69 5.58 13.03
N LEU A 191 2.67 4.42 13.70
CA LEU A 191 1.43 3.78 14.16
C LEU A 191 0.68 4.65 15.17
N ALA A 192 1.40 5.29 16.11
CA ALA A 192 0.82 6.21 17.08
C ALA A 192 0.17 7.44 16.43
N ASN A 193 0.66 7.85 15.25
CA ASN A 193 0.06 8.89 14.44
C ASN A 193 -1.08 8.38 13.52
N GLU A 194 -1.54 7.14 13.69
CA GLU A 194 -2.57 6.50 12.88
C GLU A 194 -2.18 6.31 11.40
N VAL A 195 -0.88 6.26 11.10
CA VAL A 195 -0.39 5.84 9.78
C VAL A 195 -0.55 4.34 9.66
N LYS A 196 -1.09 3.87 8.54
CA LYS A 196 -1.14 2.44 8.26
C LYS A 196 0.23 1.96 7.80
N VAL A 197 0.89 1.14 8.61
CA VAL A 197 2.21 0.58 8.29
C VAL A 197 2.09 -0.88 7.88
N ILE A 198 2.65 -1.24 6.72
CA ILE A 198 2.72 -2.60 6.20
C ILE A 198 4.17 -2.91 5.85
N VAL A 199 4.67 -4.08 6.28
CA VAL A 199 6.05 -4.50 6.03
C VAL A 199 6.05 -5.73 5.13
N LEU A 200 6.62 -5.60 3.94
CA LEU A 200 6.73 -6.65 2.94
C LEU A 200 8.17 -7.17 2.89
N LEU A 201 8.35 -8.42 3.31
CA LEU A 201 9.68 -9.03 3.47
C LEU A 201 10.35 -9.36 2.13
N ALA A 202 9.55 -9.55 1.08
CA ALA A 202 9.95 -9.59 -0.32
C ALA A 202 8.71 -9.56 -1.23
N LEU A 203 8.93 -9.17 -2.48
CA LEU A 203 8.02 -9.37 -3.61
C LEU A 203 8.72 -10.30 -4.60
N SER A 204 8.61 -11.61 -4.41
CA SER A 204 9.22 -12.61 -5.30
C SER A 204 8.34 -13.84 -5.47
N ASP A 205 8.48 -14.51 -6.62
CA ASP A 205 7.78 -15.76 -6.92
C ASP A 205 8.29 -16.96 -6.08
N GLU A 206 9.49 -16.83 -5.51
CA GLU A 206 10.13 -17.82 -4.65
C GLU A 206 9.84 -17.49 -3.17
N GLY A 207 8.85 -18.15 -2.58
CA GLY A 207 8.22 -17.82 -1.29
C GLY A 207 9.05 -17.99 -0.01
N ALA A 208 10.38 -17.91 -0.04
CA ALA A 208 11.19 -17.93 1.20
C ALA A 208 12.36 -16.93 1.16
N PRO A 209 12.09 -15.62 1.27
CA PRO A 209 13.16 -14.65 1.43
C PRO A 209 13.93 -14.91 2.73
N ARG A 210 15.25 -14.75 2.69
CA ARG A 210 16.04 -14.59 3.92
C ARG A 210 15.73 -13.22 4.48
N PHE A 211 15.08 -13.16 5.65
CA PHE A 211 14.80 -11.90 6.34
C PHE A 211 15.13 -12.00 7.83
N ASN A 212 15.27 -10.85 8.48
CA ASN A 212 15.47 -10.76 9.91
C ASN A 212 14.16 -11.03 10.68
N ARG A 213 13.95 -12.30 11.05
CA ARG A 213 12.75 -12.77 11.77
C ARG A 213 12.49 -12.04 13.07
N LYS A 214 13.55 -11.70 13.82
CA LYS A 214 13.42 -11.01 15.11
C LYS A 214 12.81 -9.62 14.92
N LEU A 215 13.33 -8.83 13.98
CA LEU A 215 12.81 -7.50 13.71
C LEU A 215 11.40 -7.58 13.08
N ALA A 216 11.15 -8.54 12.18
CA ALA A 216 9.81 -8.76 11.63
C ALA A 216 8.76 -9.03 12.73
N GLN A 217 9.14 -9.83 13.73
CA GLN A 217 8.31 -10.14 14.89
C GLN A 217 8.06 -8.91 15.75
N GLU A 218 9.13 -8.18 16.12
CA GLU A 218 9.03 -6.95 16.92
C GLU A 218 8.12 -5.91 16.25
N LEU A 219 8.22 -5.75 14.93
CA LEU A 219 7.33 -4.86 14.16
C LEU A 219 5.87 -5.35 14.15
N SER A 220 5.66 -6.65 14.02
CA SER A 220 4.30 -7.24 14.03
C SER A 220 3.63 -7.13 15.40
N ASP A 221 4.40 -7.29 16.48
CA ASP A 221 3.94 -7.17 17.87
C ASP A 221 3.47 -5.75 18.20
N ILE A 222 4.14 -4.71 17.67
CA ILE A 222 3.70 -3.32 17.86
C ILE A 222 2.55 -2.91 16.93
N GLY A 223 2.13 -3.78 16.01
CA GLY A 223 0.96 -3.57 15.16
C GLY A 223 1.25 -3.31 13.67
N ALA A 224 2.50 -3.38 13.21
CA ALA A 224 2.88 -3.29 11.80
C ALA A 224 3.05 -4.69 11.19
N PRO A 225 2.07 -5.22 10.43
CA PRO A 225 2.12 -6.59 9.94
C PRO A 225 3.33 -6.79 9.01
N ALA A 226 4.15 -7.80 9.32
CA ALA A 226 5.31 -8.20 8.51
C ALA A 226 5.10 -9.58 7.89
N PHE A 227 5.15 -9.66 6.56
CA PHE A 227 4.96 -10.90 5.81
C PHE A 227 5.57 -10.85 4.41
N ALA A 228 5.74 -12.02 3.79
CA ALA A 228 6.07 -12.11 2.37
C ALA A 228 4.79 -12.04 1.52
N CYS A 229 4.82 -11.30 0.42
CA CYS A 229 3.69 -11.15 -0.49
C CYS A 229 4.16 -11.47 -1.91
N THR A 230 3.42 -12.30 -2.65
CA THR A 230 3.72 -12.49 -4.07
C THR A 230 3.22 -11.30 -4.87
N PRO A 231 3.83 -10.98 -6.02
CA PRO A 231 3.34 -9.89 -6.88
C PRO A 231 1.86 -10.04 -7.26
N ALA A 232 1.35 -11.27 -7.39
CA ALA A 232 -0.06 -11.53 -7.70
C ALA A 232 -1.04 -11.10 -6.58
N LEU A 233 -0.62 -11.12 -5.31
CA LEU A 233 -1.46 -10.76 -4.16
C LEU A 233 -1.34 -9.27 -3.79
N PHE A 234 -0.32 -8.57 -4.28
CA PHE A 234 -0.11 -7.15 -3.98
C PHE A 234 -1.31 -6.25 -4.35
N PRO A 235 -1.98 -6.42 -5.52
CA PRO A 235 -3.21 -5.69 -5.82
C PRO A 235 -4.31 -5.82 -4.77
N ASP A 236 -4.54 -7.04 -4.28
CA ASP A 236 -5.59 -7.32 -3.30
C ASP A 236 -5.22 -6.77 -1.92
N LEU A 237 -3.95 -6.89 -1.53
CA LEU A 237 -3.40 -6.23 -0.34
C LEU A 237 -3.66 -4.72 -0.35
N MET A 238 -3.37 -4.06 -1.47
CA MET A 238 -3.58 -2.62 -1.60
C MET A 238 -5.06 -2.25 -1.50
N ALA A 239 -5.94 -3.05 -2.08
CA ALA A 239 -7.38 -2.84 -1.96
C ALA A 239 -7.88 -3.02 -0.52
N ALA A 240 -7.38 -4.00 0.22
CA ALA A 240 -7.67 -4.17 1.64
C ALA A 240 -7.16 -2.97 2.45
N ALA A 241 -5.93 -2.52 2.17
CA ALA A 241 -5.32 -1.37 2.83
C ALA A 241 -6.08 -0.07 2.60
N ILE A 242 -6.57 0.19 1.39
CA ILE A 242 -7.35 1.41 1.08
C ILE A 242 -8.76 1.37 1.70
N ASN A 243 -9.35 0.18 1.85
CA ASN A 243 -10.68 -0.02 2.46
C ASN A 243 -10.69 0.01 3.99
N ASP A 244 -9.54 0.20 4.65
CA ASP A 244 -9.43 0.06 6.11
C ASP A 244 -9.77 -1.34 6.65
N GLU A 245 -9.50 -2.37 5.85
CA GLU A 245 -9.57 -3.75 6.29
C GLU A 245 -8.36 -4.10 7.19
N ASP A 246 -8.54 -5.09 8.07
CA ASP A 246 -7.46 -5.61 8.93
C ASP A 246 -6.50 -6.45 8.07
N ILE A 247 -5.28 -5.94 7.89
CA ILE A 247 -4.26 -6.58 7.06
C ILE A 247 -3.78 -7.92 7.65
N GLY A 248 -3.82 -8.07 8.97
CA GLY A 248 -3.50 -9.34 9.62
C GLY A 248 -4.55 -10.41 9.29
N GLN A 249 -5.84 -10.05 9.32
CA GLN A 249 -6.92 -10.95 8.88
C GLN A 249 -6.86 -11.24 7.39
N TRP A 250 -6.57 -10.23 6.57
CA TRP A 250 -6.37 -10.40 5.13
C TRP A 250 -5.26 -11.40 4.81
N ALA A 251 -4.11 -11.28 5.51
CA ALA A 251 -2.98 -12.18 5.32
C ALA A 251 -3.33 -13.62 5.74
N ALA A 252 -4.01 -13.79 6.88
CA ALA A 252 -4.50 -15.10 7.32
C ALA A 252 -5.45 -15.74 6.29
N GLY A 253 -6.36 -14.96 5.72
CA GLY A 253 -7.30 -15.42 4.68
C GLY A 253 -6.61 -15.91 3.39
N HIS A 254 -5.42 -15.40 3.10
CA HIS A 254 -4.60 -15.81 1.96
C HIS A 254 -3.55 -16.87 2.29
N ASN A 255 -3.62 -17.49 3.48
CA ASN A 255 -2.62 -18.44 3.99
C ASN A 255 -1.19 -17.86 4.05
N ILE A 256 -1.09 -16.54 4.20
CA ILE A 256 0.19 -15.87 4.37
C ILE A 256 0.55 -15.91 5.86
N VAL A 257 1.69 -16.55 6.15
CA VAL A 257 2.25 -16.56 7.51
C VAL A 257 2.78 -15.16 7.82
N THR A 258 2.02 -14.41 8.62
CA THR A 258 2.52 -13.20 9.28
C THR A 258 3.43 -13.61 10.43
N ALA A 259 4.41 -12.76 10.78
CA ALA A 259 5.15 -13.00 12.02
C ALA A 259 4.12 -13.04 13.18
N PRO A 260 4.05 -14.14 13.95
CA PRO A 260 2.92 -14.45 14.83
C PRO A 260 2.72 -13.36 15.89
N ARG A 261 1.59 -12.64 15.88
CA ARG A 261 1.25 -11.74 17.00
C ARG A 261 1.14 -12.55 18.29
N ASN A 262 1.92 -12.20 19.31
CA ASN A 262 1.75 -12.74 20.67
C ASN A 262 0.48 -12.18 21.33
#